data_AF-A0A3L7SE92-F1
#
_entry.id   AF-A0A3L7SE92-F1
#
_cell.length_a   1.000
_cell.length_b   1.000
_cell.length_c   1.000
_cell.angle_alpha   90.00
_cell.angle_beta   90.00
_cell.angle_gamma   90.00
#
_symmetry.space_group_name_H-M   'P 1'
#
loop_
_entity.id
_entity.type
_entity.pdbx_description
1 polymer ?
#
loop_
_entity_poly.entity_id
_entity_poly.type
_entity_poly.pdbx_seq_one_letter_code
_entity_poly.pdbx_strand_id
1 'polypeptide(L)'
;MARSATFRRGLRALTCAGVLATLPAAAHDLPPELVARFTRQVQPLILNRCAAGACHGGPAAHAPRFNRGETAGAVERQATLANIDTLLDTLGADRDARPLLLLLASRHPAGARPHAPTAEPLAPRQRAALENWLAAVRATERRRDPAVRPASASVAVPAPNPFRKLLDDAANPPPLPPPQQPQGVIFPRDEPPPDEAAP
;
A
#
# COMPACT_ATOMS: atom_id res chain seq x y z
N MET A 1 14.15 7.40 -81.20
CA MET A 1 13.11 6.51 -80.64
C MET A 1 13.27 6.52 -79.12
N ALA A 2 12.40 7.26 -78.43
CA ALA A 2 12.47 7.53 -76.99
C ALA A 2 11.62 6.52 -76.20
N ARG A 3 12.14 6.01 -75.08
CA ARG A 3 11.38 5.21 -74.12
C ARG A 3 11.49 5.85 -72.74
N SER A 4 10.41 6.53 -72.35
CA SER A 4 10.23 7.11 -71.01
C SER A 4 9.77 6.02 -70.04
N ALA A 5 10.53 5.78 -68.97
CA ALA A 5 10.18 4.88 -67.88
C ALA A 5 9.59 5.69 -66.71
N THR A 6 8.31 5.47 -66.41
CA THR A 6 7.56 6.09 -65.31
C THR A 6 7.86 5.36 -63.99
N PHE A 7 8.63 6.00 -63.12
CA PHE A 7 8.97 5.49 -61.79
C PHE A 7 7.85 5.84 -60.79
N ARG A 8 6.95 4.89 -60.51
CA ARG A 8 5.93 5.05 -59.45
C ARG A 8 6.59 4.91 -58.06
N ARG A 9 6.81 6.03 -57.38
CA ARG A 9 7.17 6.06 -55.95
C ARG A 9 5.94 5.69 -55.11
N GLY A 10 5.91 4.46 -54.61
CA GLY A 10 4.93 4.02 -53.61
C GLY A 10 5.28 4.56 -52.23
N LEU A 11 4.44 5.45 -51.70
CA LEU A 11 4.52 5.97 -50.34
C LEU A 11 4.07 4.86 -49.38
N ARG A 12 5.00 4.21 -48.67
CA ARG A 12 4.67 3.26 -47.59
C ARG A 12 4.42 4.07 -46.31
N ALA A 13 3.17 4.11 -45.88
CA ALA A 13 2.79 4.65 -44.57
C ALA A 13 3.39 3.74 -43.48
N LEU A 14 4.32 4.28 -42.68
CA LEU A 14 4.74 3.64 -41.43
C LEU A 14 3.62 3.85 -40.40
N THR A 15 2.89 2.79 -40.09
CA THR A 15 2.05 2.73 -38.89
C THR A 15 2.95 2.51 -37.68
N CYS A 16 3.16 3.57 -36.89
CA CYS A 16 3.71 3.45 -35.54
C CYS A 16 2.69 2.74 -34.64
N ALA A 17 2.78 1.42 -34.54
CA ALA A 17 2.12 0.67 -33.48
C ALA A 17 2.82 0.99 -32.16
N GLY A 18 2.25 1.91 -31.37
CA GLY A 18 2.72 2.17 -30.01
C GLY A 18 2.47 0.95 -29.13
N VAL A 19 3.55 0.28 -28.69
CA VAL A 19 3.47 -0.78 -27.70
C VAL A 19 3.14 -0.14 -26.35
N LEU A 20 1.89 -0.27 -25.92
CA LEU A 20 1.50 0.05 -24.55
C LEU A 20 2.13 -1.01 -23.63
N ALA A 21 3.23 -0.66 -22.99
CA ALA A 21 3.84 -1.50 -21.96
C ALA A 21 2.90 -1.56 -20.75
N THR A 22 2.31 -2.73 -20.50
CA THR A 22 1.59 -3.00 -19.25
C THR A 22 2.59 -2.96 -18.10
N LEU A 23 2.42 -1.98 -17.21
CA LEU A 23 3.22 -1.92 -15.98
C LEU A 23 2.85 -3.09 -15.07
N PRO A 24 3.84 -3.74 -14.42
CA PRO A 24 3.58 -4.80 -13.47
C PRO A 24 2.79 -4.26 -12.26
N ALA A 25 1.92 -5.08 -11.66
CA ALA A 25 1.09 -4.62 -10.56
C ALA A 25 1.94 -4.40 -9.30
N ALA A 26 1.70 -3.29 -8.61
CA ALA A 26 2.29 -3.03 -7.29
C ALA A 26 1.53 -3.78 -6.18
N ALA A 27 2.08 -3.83 -4.97
CA ALA A 27 1.43 -4.50 -3.83
C ALA A 27 0.06 -3.89 -3.49
N HIS A 28 -0.07 -2.56 -3.59
CA HIS A 28 -1.33 -1.85 -3.31
C HIS A 28 -2.43 -2.13 -4.34
N ASP A 29 -2.04 -2.68 -5.49
CA ASP A 29 -2.91 -3.04 -6.61
C ASP A 29 -3.45 -4.46 -6.50
N LEU A 30 -2.89 -5.27 -5.60
CA LEU A 30 -3.32 -6.65 -5.40
C LEU A 30 -4.68 -6.70 -4.70
N PRO A 31 -5.56 -7.63 -5.12
CA PRO A 31 -6.79 -7.92 -4.42
C PRO A 31 -6.57 -8.23 -2.93
N PRO A 32 -7.45 -7.76 -2.02
CA PRO A 32 -7.28 -7.93 -0.58
C PRO A 32 -7.10 -9.39 -0.14
N GLU A 33 -7.73 -10.34 -0.83
CA GLU A 33 -7.60 -11.77 -0.56
C GLU A 33 -6.20 -12.33 -0.87
N LEU A 34 -5.50 -11.77 -1.87
CA LEU A 34 -4.11 -12.14 -2.17
C LEU A 34 -3.15 -11.57 -1.14
N VAL A 35 -3.39 -10.33 -0.69
CA VAL A 35 -2.63 -9.73 0.41
C VAL A 35 -2.84 -10.54 1.69
N ALA A 36 -4.07 -10.90 2.03
CA ALA A 36 -4.37 -11.69 3.22
C ALA A 36 -3.73 -13.10 3.16
N ARG A 37 -3.69 -13.72 1.97
CA ARG A 37 -3.01 -15.01 1.76
C ARG A 37 -1.50 -14.87 1.91
N PHE A 38 -0.90 -13.80 1.38
CA PHE A 38 0.51 -13.49 1.58
C PHE A 38 0.82 -13.39 3.08
N THR A 39 0.07 -12.57 3.82
CA THR A 39 0.29 -12.35 5.26
C THR A 39 0.23 -13.66 6.07
N ARG A 40 -0.70 -14.56 5.76
CA ARG A 40 -0.88 -15.80 6.53
C ARG A 40 0.06 -16.93 6.13
N GLN A 41 0.44 -17.03 4.86
CA GLN A 41 1.11 -18.22 4.32
C GLN A 41 2.53 -17.94 3.82
N VAL A 42 2.76 -16.79 3.20
CA VAL A 42 4.03 -16.50 2.51
C VAL A 42 4.95 -15.65 3.39
N GLN A 43 4.40 -14.61 4.02
CA GLN A 43 5.16 -13.70 4.87
C GLN A 43 5.88 -14.41 6.02
N PRO A 44 5.27 -15.35 6.78
CA PRO A 44 6.00 -16.09 7.80
C PRO A 44 7.16 -16.91 7.22
N LEU A 45 7.03 -17.42 5.99
CA LEU A 45 8.12 -18.14 5.31
C LEU A 45 9.27 -17.18 5.00
N ILE A 46 8.98 -16.03 4.38
CA ILE A 46 9.98 -15.02 4.05
C ILE A 46 10.67 -14.52 5.31
N LEU A 47 9.91 -14.15 6.34
CA LEU A 47 10.48 -13.55 7.55
C LEU A 47 11.30 -14.54 8.38
N ASN A 48 10.94 -15.83 8.36
CA ASN A 48 11.64 -16.86 9.14
C ASN A 48 12.75 -17.57 8.36
N ARG A 49 12.69 -17.63 7.04
CA ARG A 49 13.66 -18.36 6.21
C ARG A 49 14.61 -17.45 5.44
N CYS A 50 14.15 -16.29 4.98
CA CYS A 50 14.95 -15.38 4.16
C CYS A 50 15.45 -14.19 4.98
N ALA A 51 14.56 -13.55 5.74
CA ALA A 51 14.91 -12.38 6.56
C ALA A 51 15.55 -12.74 7.91
N ALA A 52 15.73 -14.03 8.20
CA ALA A 52 16.38 -14.48 9.42
C ALA A 52 17.89 -14.20 9.40
N GLY A 53 18.47 -13.92 10.57
CA GLY A 53 19.92 -13.80 10.73
C GLY A 53 20.58 -12.64 9.98
N ALA A 54 19.83 -11.58 9.63
CA ALA A 54 20.30 -10.40 8.91
C ALA A 54 20.77 -10.61 7.45
N CYS A 55 20.57 -11.79 6.84
CA CYS A 55 20.93 -12.01 5.43
C CYS A 55 20.11 -11.12 4.49
N HIS A 56 18.79 -11.15 4.65
CA HIS A 56 17.84 -10.31 3.92
C HIS A 56 16.91 -9.50 4.85
N GLY A 57 17.18 -9.50 6.16
CA GLY A 57 16.37 -8.77 7.15
C GLY A 57 17.15 -7.62 7.78
N GLY A 58 16.64 -6.39 7.66
CA GLY A 58 17.21 -5.21 8.32
C GLY A 58 18.04 -4.29 7.41
N PRO A 59 18.51 -3.16 7.95
CA PRO A 59 19.08 -2.07 7.15
C PRO A 59 20.44 -2.42 6.51
N ALA A 60 21.23 -3.29 7.15
CA ALA A 60 22.53 -3.73 6.67
C ALA A 60 22.48 -5.01 5.81
N ALA A 61 21.30 -5.56 5.55
CA ALA A 61 21.13 -6.80 4.82
C ALA A 61 21.40 -6.64 3.31
N HIS A 62 21.64 -7.77 2.63
CA HIS A 62 21.76 -7.81 1.18
C HIS A 62 20.39 -7.68 0.51
N ALA A 63 20.35 -7.14 -0.71
CA ALA A 63 19.14 -7.16 -1.52
C ALA A 63 18.79 -8.61 -1.95
N PRO A 64 17.51 -8.98 -2.03
CA PRO A 64 16.33 -8.19 -1.63
C PRO A 64 16.22 -8.01 -0.11
N ARG A 65 15.70 -6.86 0.36
CA ARG A 65 15.62 -6.53 1.79
C ARG A 65 14.17 -6.58 2.27
N PHE A 66 13.87 -7.52 3.16
CA PHE A 66 12.55 -7.68 3.76
C PHE A 66 12.46 -6.94 5.11
N ASN A 67 11.35 -6.24 5.30
CA ASN A 67 11.01 -5.56 6.52
C ASN A 67 10.36 -6.55 7.51
N ARG A 68 11.00 -6.76 8.68
CA ARG A 68 10.47 -7.63 9.73
C ARG A 68 9.45 -6.92 10.64
N GLY A 69 9.29 -5.61 10.49
CA GLY A 69 8.55 -4.76 11.42
C GLY A 69 9.24 -4.69 12.79
N GLU A 70 8.59 -4.03 13.73
CA GLU A 70 8.98 -4.12 15.13
C GLU A 70 8.68 -5.53 15.64
N THR A 71 9.70 -6.20 16.17
CA THR A 71 9.67 -7.63 16.53
C THR A 71 8.74 -7.94 17.71
N ALA A 72 8.19 -6.92 18.37
CA ALA A 72 7.29 -7.02 19.51
C ALA A 72 5.83 -6.62 19.19
N GLY A 73 5.52 -6.23 17.95
CA GLY A 73 4.24 -5.65 17.56
C GLY A 73 3.40 -6.50 16.61
N ALA A 74 2.14 -6.09 16.42
CA ALA A 74 1.28 -6.60 15.36
C ALA A 74 1.94 -6.35 13.99
N VAL A 75 1.75 -7.28 13.04
CA VAL A 75 2.26 -7.12 11.68
C VAL A 75 1.64 -5.88 11.04
N GLU A 76 2.46 -4.85 10.82
CA GLU A 76 2.00 -3.62 10.19
C GLU A 76 1.68 -3.84 8.71
N ARG A 77 0.52 -3.31 8.27
CA ARG A 77 0.09 -3.39 6.87
C ARG A 77 1.14 -2.84 5.91
N GLN A 78 1.81 -1.74 6.27
CA GLN A 78 2.83 -1.12 5.44
C GLN A 78 4.05 -2.03 5.25
N ALA A 79 4.50 -2.72 6.31
CA ALA A 79 5.58 -3.70 6.21
C ALA A 79 5.20 -4.89 5.31
N THR A 80 3.97 -5.38 5.42
CA THR A 80 3.44 -6.43 4.54
C THR A 80 3.46 -6.01 3.07
N LEU A 81 2.95 -4.83 2.75
CA LEU A 81 2.93 -4.33 1.36
C LEU A 81 4.36 -4.14 0.82
N ALA A 82 5.26 -3.55 1.61
CA ALA A 82 6.66 -3.40 1.21
C ALA A 82 7.37 -4.74 0.96
N ASN A 83 7.02 -5.77 1.74
CA ASN A 83 7.55 -7.13 1.54
C ASN A 83 6.99 -7.79 0.28
N ILE A 84 5.72 -7.53 -0.06
CA ILE A 84 5.12 -7.96 -1.32
C ILE A 84 5.86 -7.30 -2.49
N ASP A 85 6.02 -5.97 -2.47
CA ASP A 85 6.73 -5.23 -3.51
C ASP A 85 8.14 -5.78 -3.70
N THR A 86 8.89 -5.93 -2.60
CA THR A 86 10.26 -6.48 -2.63
C THR A 86 10.32 -7.88 -3.25
N LEU A 87 9.38 -8.76 -2.90
CA LEU A 87 9.32 -10.10 -3.48
C LEU A 87 9.02 -10.05 -4.97
N LEU A 88 8.04 -9.24 -5.37
CA LEU A 88 7.62 -9.10 -6.75
C LEU A 88 8.73 -8.49 -7.61
N ASP A 89 9.43 -7.48 -7.12
CA ASP A 89 10.58 -6.87 -7.79
C ASP A 89 11.72 -7.86 -8.01
N THR A 90 11.96 -8.76 -7.05
CA THR A 90 12.95 -9.83 -7.18
C THR A 90 12.64 -10.76 -8.36
N LEU A 91 11.37 -10.93 -8.71
CA LEU A 91 10.93 -11.74 -9.84
C LEU A 91 10.95 -11.00 -11.18
N GLY A 92 11.18 -9.67 -11.17
CA GLY A 92 11.14 -8.86 -12.37
C GLY A 92 9.72 -8.69 -12.95
N ALA A 93 9.65 -8.21 -14.19
CA ALA A 93 8.39 -7.86 -14.85
C ALA A 93 7.60 -9.06 -15.38
N ASP A 94 8.27 -10.18 -15.71
CA ASP A 94 7.62 -11.40 -16.22
C ASP A 94 6.99 -12.25 -15.09
N ARG A 95 7.35 -11.93 -13.85
CA ARG A 95 6.99 -12.64 -12.63
C ARG A 95 7.38 -14.13 -12.71
N ASP A 96 8.47 -14.49 -13.38
CA ASP A 96 8.87 -15.89 -13.46
C ASP A 96 9.38 -16.38 -12.10
N ALA A 97 8.58 -17.21 -11.44
CA ALA A 97 8.90 -17.80 -10.16
C ALA A 97 9.96 -18.92 -10.27
N ARG A 98 10.20 -19.48 -11.46
CA ARG A 98 11.01 -20.68 -11.62
C ARG A 98 12.46 -20.50 -11.14
N PRO A 99 13.19 -19.41 -11.45
CA PRO A 99 14.55 -19.20 -10.95
C PRO A 99 14.59 -19.14 -9.42
N LEU A 100 13.63 -18.42 -8.81
CA LEU A 100 13.52 -18.31 -7.35
C LEU A 100 13.22 -19.69 -6.72
N LEU A 101 12.27 -20.44 -7.27
CA LEU A 101 11.90 -21.76 -6.75
C LEU A 101 13.04 -22.78 -6.89
N LEU A 102 13.82 -22.73 -7.97
CA LEU A 102 15.02 -23.55 -8.13
C LEU A 102 16.08 -23.20 -7.08
N LEU A 103 16.32 -21.91 -6.85
CA LEU A 103 17.23 -21.44 -5.81
C LEU A 103 16.78 -21.87 -4.41
N LEU A 104 15.48 -21.75 -4.11
CA LEU A 104 14.89 -22.17 -2.83
C LEU A 104 14.80 -23.69 -2.65
N ALA A 105 14.88 -24.46 -3.74
CA ALA A 105 14.97 -25.91 -3.72
C ALA A 105 16.41 -26.40 -3.50
N SER A 106 17.40 -25.55 -3.77
CA SER A 106 18.80 -25.79 -3.46
C SER A 106 19.15 -25.29 -2.05
N ARG A 107 20.29 -25.74 -1.51
CA ARG A 107 20.81 -25.22 -0.24
C ARG A 107 21.23 -23.76 -0.45
N HIS A 108 20.76 -22.87 0.41
CA HIS A 108 21.13 -21.46 0.33
C HIS A 108 22.66 -21.34 0.51
N PRO A 109 23.37 -20.58 -0.34
CA PRO A 109 24.81 -20.42 -0.20
C PRO A 109 25.14 -19.90 1.20
N ALA A 110 26.13 -20.52 1.84
CA ALA A 110 26.75 -19.96 3.02
C ALA A 110 27.34 -18.59 2.64
N GLY A 111 27.15 -17.57 3.47
CA GLY A 111 27.87 -16.31 3.28
C GLY A 111 29.39 -16.52 3.23
N ALA A 112 30.14 -15.52 2.77
CA ALA A 112 31.60 -15.59 2.58
C ALA A 112 32.42 -15.94 3.85
N ARG A 113 31.77 -16.08 5.01
CA ARG A 113 32.42 -16.44 6.27
C ARG A 113 32.45 -17.96 6.44
N PRO A 114 33.59 -18.54 6.85
CA PRO A 114 33.63 -19.92 7.32
C PRO A 114 32.59 -20.09 8.44
N HIS A 115 31.73 -21.11 8.32
CA HIS A 115 30.63 -21.41 9.25
C HIS A 115 29.41 -20.48 9.22
N ALA A 116 29.21 -19.68 8.17
CA ALA A 116 27.92 -19.02 7.99
C ALA A 116 26.79 -20.07 7.93
N PRO A 117 25.72 -19.93 8.73
CA PRO A 117 24.64 -20.92 8.74
C PRO A 117 24.00 -20.99 7.37
N THR A 118 23.98 -22.19 6.77
CA THR A 118 23.26 -22.46 5.53
C THR A 118 21.80 -22.68 5.86
N ALA A 119 20.90 -21.92 5.23
CA ALA A 119 19.49 -22.21 5.32
C ALA A 119 19.18 -23.52 4.59
N GLU A 120 18.48 -24.42 5.29
CA GLU A 120 17.96 -25.65 4.68
C GLU A 120 16.94 -25.31 3.58
N PRO A 121 16.84 -26.13 2.52
CA PRO A 121 15.87 -25.94 1.46
C PRO A 121 14.44 -25.83 2.01
N LEU A 122 13.59 -25.08 1.31
CA LEU A 122 12.18 -25.00 1.70
C LEU A 122 11.51 -26.37 1.59
N ALA A 123 10.75 -26.73 2.62
CA ALA A 123 9.96 -27.96 2.60
C ALA A 123 8.93 -27.93 1.44
N PRO A 124 8.52 -29.09 0.88
CA PRO A 124 7.60 -29.13 -0.25
C PRO A 124 6.33 -28.28 -0.06
N ARG A 125 5.72 -28.34 1.13
CA ARG A 125 4.53 -27.54 1.47
C ARG A 125 4.80 -26.03 1.44
N GLN A 126 5.99 -25.60 1.85
CA GLN A 126 6.37 -24.18 1.89
C GLN A 126 6.60 -23.65 0.47
N ARG A 127 7.26 -24.44 -0.39
CA ARG A 127 7.41 -24.11 -1.82
C ARG A 127 6.04 -24.00 -2.50
N ALA A 128 5.16 -24.98 -2.28
CA ALA A 128 3.82 -24.97 -2.85
C ALA A 128 3.02 -23.74 -2.42
N ALA A 129 3.15 -23.28 -1.17
CA ALA A 129 2.48 -22.07 -0.69
C ALA A 129 2.96 -20.80 -1.44
N LEU A 130 4.27 -20.66 -1.62
CA LEU A 130 4.85 -19.54 -2.37
C LEU A 130 4.46 -19.60 -3.86
N GLU A 131 4.60 -20.76 -4.48
CA GLU A 131 4.28 -20.98 -5.89
C GLU A 131 2.80 -20.71 -6.20
N ASN A 132 1.89 -21.24 -5.39
CA ASN A 132 0.45 -21.01 -5.56
C ASN A 132 0.07 -19.53 -5.41
N TRP A 133 0.72 -18.82 -4.47
CA TRP A 133 0.48 -17.39 -4.31
C TRP A 133 0.99 -16.60 -5.52
N LEU A 134 2.21 -16.90 -6.02
CA LEU A 134 2.77 -16.25 -7.20
C LEU A 134 1.96 -16.53 -8.47
N ALA A 135 1.50 -17.77 -8.65
CA ALA A 135 0.60 -18.14 -9.74
C ALA A 135 -0.71 -17.33 -9.69
N ALA A 136 -1.28 -17.12 -8.49
CA ALA A 136 -2.48 -16.33 -8.31
C ALA A 136 -2.25 -14.83 -8.62
N VAL A 137 -1.11 -14.25 -8.21
CA VAL A 137 -0.73 -12.87 -8.57
C VAL A 137 -0.69 -12.72 -10.10
N ARG A 138 0.01 -13.62 -10.81
CA ARG A 138 0.08 -13.60 -12.28
C ARG A 138 -1.28 -13.78 -12.96
N ALA A 139 -2.16 -14.59 -12.38
CA ALA A 139 -3.51 -14.75 -12.89
C ALA A 139 -4.33 -13.46 -12.75
N THR A 140 -4.18 -12.75 -11.63
CA THR A 140 -4.80 -11.44 -11.41
C THR A 140 -4.25 -10.37 -12.36
N GLU A 141 -2.94 -10.29 -12.53
CA GLU A 141 -2.32 -9.34 -13.46
C GLU A 141 -2.78 -9.57 -14.91
N ARG A 142 -2.90 -10.84 -15.35
CA ARG A 142 -3.43 -11.17 -16.68
C ARG A 142 -4.91 -10.87 -16.86
N ARG A 143 -5.70 -10.89 -15.78
CA ARG A 143 -7.13 -10.54 -15.82
C ARG A 143 -7.39 -9.04 -15.83
N ARG A 144 -6.42 -8.21 -15.44
CA ARG A 144 -6.50 -6.77 -15.65
C ARG A 144 -6.47 -6.54 -17.16
N ASP A 145 -7.66 -6.37 -17.71
CA ASP A 145 -7.84 -5.99 -19.10
C ASP A 145 -7.04 -4.71 -19.37
N PRO A 146 -6.11 -4.69 -20.34
CA PRO A 146 -5.37 -3.48 -20.68
C PRO A 146 -6.28 -2.34 -21.14
N ALA A 147 -7.52 -2.62 -21.55
CA ALA A 147 -8.54 -1.62 -21.87
C ALA A 147 -9.19 -1.01 -20.62
N VAL A 148 -9.10 -1.66 -19.45
CA VAL A 148 -9.46 -1.04 -18.17
C VAL A 148 -8.34 -0.08 -17.80
N ARG A 149 -8.39 1.09 -18.43
CA ARG A 149 -7.67 2.26 -17.94
C ARG A 149 -8.11 2.46 -16.49
N PRO A 150 -7.20 2.40 -15.50
CA PRO A 150 -7.56 2.86 -14.17
C PRO A 150 -8.10 4.28 -14.36
N ALA A 151 -9.30 4.53 -13.89
CA ALA A 151 -9.83 5.87 -13.88
C ALA A 151 -8.88 6.68 -12.99
N SER A 152 -7.92 7.36 -13.60
CA SER A 152 -7.27 8.53 -13.02
C SER A 152 -8.33 9.62 -12.97
N ALA A 153 -9.33 9.40 -12.12
CA ALA A 153 -10.13 10.47 -11.60
C ALA A 153 -9.09 11.37 -10.92
N SER A 154 -8.81 12.50 -11.55
CA SER A 154 -8.31 13.65 -10.82
C SER A 154 -9.32 13.86 -9.71
N VAL A 155 -9.01 13.31 -8.53
CA VAL A 155 -9.78 13.59 -7.32
C VAL A 155 -9.64 15.09 -7.17
N ALA A 156 -10.69 15.82 -7.54
CA ALA A 156 -10.77 17.25 -7.28
C ALA A 156 -10.37 17.41 -5.82
N VAL A 157 -9.38 18.26 -5.55
CA VAL A 157 -8.83 18.46 -4.20
C VAL A 157 -10.01 18.51 -3.24
N PRO A 158 -10.15 17.52 -2.33
CA PRO A 158 -11.34 17.41 -1.52
C PRO A 158 -11.51 18.73 -0.77
N ALA A 159 -12.71 19.29 -0.83
CA ALA A 159 -13.03 20.50 -0.09
C ALA A 159 -12.54 20.32 1.37
N PRO A 160 -11.91 21.33 1.97
CA PRO A 160 -11.31 21.21 3.29
C PRO A 160 -12.31 20.58 4.27
N ASN A 161 -11.87 19.52 4.96
CA ASN A 161 -12.74 18.72 5.82
C ASN A 161 -13.36 19.62 6.91
N PRO A 162 -14.69 19.78 6.97
CA PRO A 162 -15.36 20.66 7.93
C PRO A 162 -15.07 20.25 9.38
N PHE A 163 -14.79 18.96 9.61
CA PHE A 163 -14.42 18.44 10.92
C PHE A 163 -13.05 18.95 11.39
N ARG A 164 -12.12 19.19 10.46
CA ARG A 164 -10.80 19.71 10.78
C ARG A 164 -10.87 21.18 11.19
N LYS A 165 -11.73 21.95 10.51
CA LYS A 165 -12.04 23.33 10.91
C LYS A 165 -12.63 23.38 12.33
N LEU A 166 -13.59 22.51 12.65
CA LEU A 166 -14.16 22.43 14.00
C LEU A 166 -13.10 22.10 15.07
N LEU A 167 -12.15 21.22 14.76
CA LEU A 167 -11.04 20.89 15.68
C LEU A 167 -10.09 22.07 15.86
N ASP A 168 -9.77 22.81 14.80
CA ASP A 168 -8.90 23.99 14.86
C ASP A 168 -9.57 25.14 15.63
N ASP A 169 -10.88 25.33 15.44
CA ASP A 169 -11.71 26.30 16.17
C ASP A 169 -11.81 25.95 17.67
N ALA A 170 -11.87 24.65 18.00
CA ALA A 170 -11.87 24.17 19.38
C ALA A 170 -10.50 24.29 20.06
N ALA A 171 -9.40 24.12 19.31
CA ALA A 171 -8.05 24.29 19.80
C ALA A 171 -7.69 25.78 20.04
N ASN A 172 -8.35 26.68 19.31
CA ASN A 172 -8.16 28.13 19.42
C ASN A 172 -9.51 28.83 19.63
N PRO A 173 -10.15 28.66 20.80
CA PRO A 173 -11.45 29.25 21.03
C PRO A 173 -11.35 30.79 20.95
N PRO A 174 -12.35 31.46 20.36
CA PRO A 174 -12.38 32.91 20.36
C PRO A 174 -12.41 33.44 21.80
N PRO A 175 -11.78 34.59 22.08
CA PRO A 175 -11.81 35.18 23.41
C PRO A 175 -13.26 35.41 23.84
N LEU A 176 -13.58 35.02 25.08
CA LEU A 176 -14.91 35.23 25.63
C LEU A 176 -15.24 36.73 25.63
N PRO A 177 -16.50 37.11 25.31
CA PRO A 177 -16.91 38.49 25.47
C PRO A 177 -16.74 38.92 26.93
N PRO A 178 -16.45 40.20 27.19
CA PRO A 178 -16.36 40.70 28.55
C PRO A 178 -17.65 40.38 29.31
N PRO A 179 -17.57 40.07 30.62
CA PRO A 179 -18.74 39.79 31.42
C PRO A 179 -19.70 40.98 31.32
N GLN A 180 -20.91 40.72 30.84
CA GLN A 180 -21.98 41.71 30.90
C GLN A 180 -22.31 41.91 32.38
N GLN A 181 -22.41 43.17 32.81
CA GLN A 181 -22.93 43.44 34.14
C GLN A 181 -24.31 42.79 34.23
N PRO A 182 -24.57 41.95 35.24
CA PRO A 182 -25.89 41.40 35.43
C PRO A 182 -26.87 42.57 35.51
N GLN A 183 -27.76 42.67 34.53
CA GLN A 183 -28.95 43.50 34.69
C GLN A 183 -29.70 42.86 35.85
N GLY A 184 -29.54 43.45 37.04
CA GLY A 184 -30.20 42.96 38.24
C GLY A 184 -31.66 42.73 37.88
N VAL A 185 -32.10 41.48 38.00
CA VAL A 185 -33.52 41.17 37.86
C VAL A 185 -34.19 41.93 38.99
N ILE A 186 -34.83 43.05 38.65
CA ILE A 186 -35.64 43.81 39.60
C ILE A 186 -36.85 42.93 39.87
N PHE A 187 -36.78 42.15 40.95
CA PHE A 187 -37.98 41.52 41.50
C PHE A 187 -38.91 42.66 41.95
N PRO A 188 -40.13 42.75 41.41
CA PRO A 188 -41.13 43.67 41.94
C PRO A 188 -41.28 43.41 43.44
N ARG A 189 -41.07 44.45 44.24
CA ARG A 189 -41.22 44.42 45.70
C ARG A 189 -42.52 43.72 46.08
N ASP A 190 -42.41 42.75 46.98
CA ASP A 190 -43.52 42.18 47.71
C ASP A 190 -44.42 43.31 48.23
N GLU A 191 -45.67 43.30 47.77
CA GLU A 191 -46.73 44.17 48.25
C GLU A 191 -46.95 43.85 49.74
N PRO A 192 -46.81 44.81 50.67
CA PRO A 192 -47.09 44.55 52.07
C PRO A 192 -48.58 44.16 52.23
N PRO A 193 -48.90 43.15 53.06
CA PRO A 193 -50.29 42.73 53.25
C PRO A 193 -51.14 43.88 53.79
N PRO A 194 -52.36 44.07 53.28
CA PRO A 194 -53.26 45.11 53.78
C PRO A 194 -53.62 44.86 55.24
N ASP A 195 -53.53 45.92 56.04
CA ASP A 195 -53.95 45.97 57.45
C ASP A 195 -55.32 45.33 57.64
N GLU A 196 -55.37 44.26 58.43
CA GLU A 196 -56.60 43.72 59.00
C GLU A 196 -57.23 44.79 59.88
N ALA A 197 -58.26 45.43 59.34
CA ALA A 197 -59.14 46.29 60.10
C ALA A 197 -59.87 45.47 61.18
N ALA A 198 -59.73 45.92 62.42
CA ALA A 198 -60.49 45.48 63.59
C ALA A 198 -62.01 45.62 63.39
N PRO A 199 -62.79 44.88 64.18
CA PRO A 199 -63.51 45.54 65.28
C PRO A 199 -63.10 45.09 66.68
#